data_AF-A0A1Z4KPY6-F1
#
_entry.id   AF-A0A1Z4KPY6-F1
#
_cell.length_a   1.000
_cell.length_b   1.000
_cell.length_c   1.000
_cell.angle_alpha   90.00
_cell.angle_beta   90.00
_cell.angle_gamma   90.00
#
_symmetry.space_group_name_H-M   'P 1'
#
loop_
_entity.id
_entity.type
_entity.pdbx_description
1 polymer ?
#
loop_
_entity_poly.entity_id
_entity_poly.type
_entity_poly.pdbx_seq_one_letter_code
_entity_poly.pdbx_strand_id
1 'polypeptide(L)'
;MLNISRLRYFLLAAVLSLVSLKVANAETTTKLTVVVNGIRQQKGAICFRVYASEKGFPMSDTSEIQSGCTRITGKSVSKSFYGLKPGKYAVAIVHDENGNRKLDTDFFGIPKEGFGISNNPIVSIQTGTPAFSKSSFTVTKSTSVNISVKYSLDP
;
A
#
# COMPACT_ATOMS: atom_id res chain seq x y z
N MET A 1 43.49 53.92 -8.18
CA MET A 1 42.09 54.42 -8.33
C MET A 1 41.22 53.24 -8.76
N LEU A 2 40.34 52.77 -7.87
CA LEU A 2 39.51 51.58 -8.08
C LEU A 2 38.40 51.91 -9.11
N ASN A 3 38.34 51.17 -10.23
CA ASN A 3 37.49 51.52 -11.37
C ASN A 3 36.03 51.11 -11.10
N ILE A 4 35.20 52.09 -10.75
CA ILE A 4 33.83 51.94 -10.21
C ILE A 4 32.90 51.16 -11.18
N SER A 5 33.20 51.17 -12.49
CA SER A 5 32.41 50.46 -13.51
C SER A 5 32.55 48.94 -13.44
N ARG A 6 33.74 48.41 -13.12
CA ARG A 6 33.95 46.95 -13.00
C ARG A 6 33.27 46.37 -11.76
N LEU A 7 33.18 47.17 -10.68
CA LEU A 7 32.52 46.78 -9.43
C LEU A 7 31.00 46.56 -9.60
N ARG A 8 30.36 47.29 -10.52
CA ARG A 8 28.94 47.14 -10.86
C ARG A 8 28.60 45.83 -11.57
N TYR A 9 29.46 45.37 -12.48
CA TYR A 9 29.26 44.09 -13.18
C TYR A 9 29.49 42.88 -12.26
N PHE A 10 30.44 42.97 -11.32
CA PHE A 10 30.62 41.95 -10.28
C PHE A 10 29.43 41.88 -9.30
N LEU A 11 28.85 43.03 -8.94
CA LEU A 11 27.62 43.08 -8.13
C LEU A 11 26.40 42.53 -8.88
N LEU A 12 26.28 42.75 -10.19
CA LEU A 12 25.18 42.20 -11.01
C LEU A 12 25.26 40.67 -11.15
N ALA A 13 26.48 40.11 -11.29
CA ALA A 13 26.69 38.67 -11.37
C ALA A 13 26.44 37.94 -10.03
N ALA A 14 26.77 38.57 -8.90
CA ALA A 14 26.57 37.97 -7.57
C ALA A 14 25.07 37.91 -7.19
N VAL A 15 24.26 38.87 -7.63
CA VAL A 15 22.81 38.92 -7.33
C VAL A 15 22.02 37.87 -8.15
N LEU A 16 22.50 37.49 -9.35
CA LEU A 16 21.82 36.51 -10.19
C LEU A 16 22.02 35.05 -9.71
N SER A 17 23.07 34.77 -8.96
CA SER A 17 23.37 33.43 -8.42
C SER A 17 22.60 33.06 -7.15
N LEU A 18 21.83 33.97 -6.53
CA LEU A 18 21.12 33.70 -5.27
C LEU A 18 19.68 33.15 -5.43
N VAL A 19 19.14 33.02 -6.65
CA VAL A 19 17.70 32.75 -6.87
C VAL A 19 17.37 31.26 -7.12
N SER A 20 18.11 30.32 -6.54
CA SER A 20 17.79 28.90 -6.71
C SER A 20 17.96 28.07 -5.44
N LEU A 21 17.51 28.60 -4.30
CA LEU A 21 17.17 27.74 -3.17
C LEU A 21 15.82 27.07 -3.47
N LYS A 22 15.85 25.86 -4.05
CA LYS A 22 14.66 25.01 -4.06
C LYS A 22 14.36 24.63 -2.62
N VAL A 23 13.35 25.26 -2.04
CA VAL A 23 12.77 24.81 -0.77
C VAL A 23 12.25 23.40 -1.01
N ALA A 24 12.97 22.40 -0.49
CA ALA A 24 12.51 21.02 -0.49
C ALA A 24 11.33 20.94 0.47
N ASN A 25 10.11 21.00 -0.06
CA ASN A 25 8.91 20.73 0.73
C ASN A 25 8.94 19.24 1.07
N ALA A 26 9.26 18.90 2.32
CA ALA A 26 9.15 17.53 2.79
C ALA A 26 7.68 17.14 2.72
N GLU A 27 7.32 16.30 1.73
CA GLU A 27 5.98 15.74 1.69
C GLU A 27 5.77 14.91 2.95
N THR A 28 4.74 15.25 3.74
CA THR A 28 4.35 14.46 4.90
C THR A 28 4.00 13.06 4.42
N THR A 29 4.85 12.10 4.73
CA THR A 29 4.58 10.69 4.46
C THR A 29 4.22 9.97 5.75
N THR A 30 3.48 8.88 5.60
CA THR A 30 2.88 8.12 6.69
C THR A 30 3.29 6.66 6.63
N LYS A 31 3.13 5.98 7.76
CA LYS A 31 3.36 4.55 7.90
C LYS A 31 2.02 3.82 7.98
N LEU A 32 1.85 2.77 7.19
CA LEU A 32 0.75 1.83 7.33
C LEU A 32 1.28 0.48 7.81
N THR A 33 0.82 0.01 8.96
CA THR A 33 1.05 -1.37 9.42
C THR A 33 -0.20 -2.20 9.15
N VAL A 34 -0.05 -3.31 8.46
CA VAL A 34 -1.11 -4.30 8.25
C VAL A 34 -0.79 -5.50 9.11
N VAL A 35 -1.72 -5.86 9.99
CA VAL A 35 -1.65 -7.07 10.83
C VAL A 35 -2.66 -8.05 10.29
N VAL A 36 -2.22 -9.27 10.00
CA VAL A 36 -3.04 -10.35 9.45
C VAL A 36 -3.18 -11.43 10.51
N ASN A 37 -4.42 -11.78 10.84
CA ASN A 37 -4.75 -12.75 11.87
C ASN A 37 -5.57 -13.91 11.30
N GLY A 38 -5.65 -15.02 12.05
CA GLY A 38 -6.49 -16.16 11.66
C GLY A 38 -5.84 -17.11 10.65
N ILE A 39 -4.51 -17.05 10.52
CA ILE A 39 -3.74 -17.93 9.63
C ILE A 39 -3.86 -19.37 10.15
N ARG A 40 -4.40 -20.27 9.33
CA ARG A 40 -4.68 -21.67 9.71
C ARG A 40 -3.50 -22.59 9.43
N GLN A 41 -2.78 -22.35 8.33
CA GLN A 41 -1.63 -23.15 7.91
C GLN A 41 -0.37 -22.29 7.85
N GLN A 42 0.74 -22.80 8.38
CA GLN A 42 2.02 -22.09 8.41
C GLN A 42 2.88 -22.44 7.20
N LYS A 43 2.29 -22.38 6.01
CA LYS A 43 2.95 -22.71 4.74
C LYS A 43 3.07 -21.44 3.90
N GLY A 44 4.20 -21.23 3.24
CA GLY A 44 4.37 -20.08 2.34
C GLY A 44 4.40 -18.73 3.06
N ALA A 45 3.72 -17.74 2.49
CA ALA A 45 3.76 -16.36 2.94
C ALA A 45 2.40 -15.68 2.86
N ILE A 46 2.21 -14.59 3.62
CA ILE A 46 1.15 -13.63 3.33
C ILE A 46 1.71 -12.58 2.39
N CYS A 47 1.14 -12.46 1.20
CA CYS A 47 1.44 -11.41 0.24
C CYS A 47 0.40 -10.30 0.35
N PHE A 48 0.87 -9.06 0.46
CA PHE A 48 0.07 -7.87 0.72
C PHE A 48 0.12 -6.96 -0.50
N ARG A 49 -1.02 -6.35 -0.85
CA ARG A 49 -1.13 -5.32 -1.89
C ARG A 49 -1.90 -4.12 -1.36
N VAL A 50 -1.33 -2.93 -1.50
CA VAL A 50 -1.91 -1.66 -1.08
C VAL A 50 -2.40 -0.90 -2.31
N TYR A 51 -3.68 -0.57 -2.35
CA TYR A 51 -4.31 0.16 -3.46
C TYR A 51 -4.72 1.55 -3.00
N ALA A 52 -4.50 2.55 -3.85
CA ALA A 52 -4.92 3.93 -3.64
C ALA A 52 -6.22 4.30 -4.36
N SER A 53 -6.78 3.36 -5.15
CA SER A 53 -8.03 3.55 -5.90
C SER A 53 -8.69 2.20 -6.19
N GLU A 54 -9.88 2.25 -6.77
CA GLU A 54 -10.63 1.07 -7.24
C GLU A 54 -9.99 0.34 -8.42
N LYS A 55 -9.05 0.97 -9.14
CA LYS A 55 -8.41 0.37 -10.31
C LYS A 55 -7.70 -0.93 -9.93
N GLY A 56 -8.21 -2.04 -10.46
CA GLY A 56 -7.65 -3.38 -10.24
C GLY A 56 -7.86 -3.95 -8.83
N PHE A 57 -8.44 -3.20 -7.90
CA PHE A 57 -8.74 -3.72 -6.57
C PHE A 57 -9.86 -4.77 -6.61
N PRO A 58 -9.80 -5.86 -5.82
CA PRO A 58 -8.68 -6.35 -4.99
C PRO A 58 -7.78 -7.37 -5.71
N MET A 59 -8.03 -7.68 -6.98
CA MET A 59 -7.50 -8.89 -7.65
C MET A 59 -6.23 -8.65 -8.48
N SER A 60 -6.03 -7.44 -9.01
CA SER A 60 -4.91 -7.11 -9.90
C SER A 60 -3.60 -7.06 -9.14
N ASP A 61 -2.55 -7.62 -9.73
CA ASP A 61 -1.17 -7.59 -9.23
C ASP A 61 -0.28 -6.57 -9.96
N THR A 62 -0.90 -5.62 -10.64
CA THR A 62 -0.22 -4.56 -11.40
C THR A 62 -0.72 -3.15 -11.07
N SER A 63 -1.78 -3.04 -10.27
CA SER A 63 -2.45 -1.76 -9.98
C SER A 63 -2.25 -1.26 -8.55
N GLU A 64 -1.56 -2.06 -7.72
CA GLU A 64 -1.16 -1.63 -6.39
C GLU A 64 -0.10 -0.52 -6.45
N ILE A 65 -0.06 0.30 -5.40
CA ILE A 65 0.98 1.32 -5.24
C ILE A 65 2.18 0.82 -4.41
N GLN A 66 1.96 -0.20 -3.58
CA GLN A 66 3.00 -0.90 -2.83
C GLN A 66 2.55 -2.34 -2.60
N SER A 67 3.50 -3.27 -2.60
CA SER A 67 3.27 -4.68 -2.28
C SER A 67 4.44 -5.28 -1.53
N GLY A 68 4.25 -6.49 -1.05
CA GLY A 68 5.33 -7.36 -0.61
C GLY A 68 4.79 -8.47 0.28
N CYS A 69 5.61 -9.49 0.50
CA CYS A 69 5.21 -10.66 1.27
C CYS A 69 5.95 -10.74 2.61
N THR A 70 5.35 -11.45 3.57
CA THR A 70 5.95 -11.79 4.85
C THR A 70 5.78 -13.29 5.06
N ARG A 71 6.88 -14.00 5.32
CA ARG A 71 6.85 -15.45 5.57
C ARG A 71 6.02 -15.74 6.82
N ILE A 72 5.22 -16.79 6.77
CA ILE A 72 4.38 -17.15 7.90
C ILE A 72 5.21 -17.84 8.97
N THR A 73 5.12 -17.33 10.19
CA THR A 73 5.83 -17.85 11.37
C THR A 73 4.88 -18.19 12.52
N GLY A 74 3.56 -18.10 12.30
CA GLY A 74 2.55 -18.32 13.33
C GLY A 74 1.14 -18.03 12.83
N LYS A 75 0.20 -17.87 13.76
CA LYS A 75 -1.22 -17.58 13.47
C LYS A 75 -1.50 -16.12 13.09
N SER A 76 -0.49 -15.27 13.20
CA SER A 76 -0.52 -13.84 12.87
C SER A 76 0.81 -13.41 12.27
N VAL A 77 0.75 -12.49 11.31
CA VAL A 77 1.93 -11.81 10.75
C VAL A 77 1.64 -10.33 10.57
N SER A 78 2.68 -9.50 10.49
CA SER A 78 2.51 -8.09 10.17
C SER A 78 3.48 -7.62 9.10
N LYS A 79 3.12 -6.54 8.41
CA LYS A 79 3.97 -5.85 7.45
C LYS A 79 3.73 -4.35 7.54
N SER A 80 4.82 -3.58 7.52
CA SER A 80 4.75 -2.12 7.46
C SER A 80 5.11 -1.60 6.07
N PHE A 81 4.35 -0.61 5.63
CA PHE A 81 4.51 0.16 4.41
C PHE A 81 4.81 1.61 4.80
N TYR A 82 5.79 2.22 4.14
CA TYR A 82 6.30 3.55 4.47
C TYR A 82 6.17 4.46 3.25
N GLY A 83 6.22 5.78 3.46
CA GLY A 83 6.20 6.72 2.34
C GLY A 83 4.81 6.98 1.75
N LEU A 84 3.73 6.55 2.41
CA LEU A 84 2.37 6.76 1.92
C LEU A 84 1.96 8.22 2.15
N LYS A 85 1.50 8.91 1.11
CA LYS A 85 0.90 10.24 1.26
C LYS A 85 -0.42 10.13 2.05
N PRO A 86 -0.89 11.20 2.72
CA PRO A 86 -2.23 11.22 3.27
C PRO A 86 -3.28 10.90 2.20
N GLY A 87 -4.15 9.94 2.46
CA GLY A 87 -5.09 9.47 1.45
C GLY A 87 -6.00 8.32 1.90
N LYS A 88 -6.83 7.84 0.98
CA LYS A 88 -7.64 6.63 1.17
C LYS A 88 -6.95 5.43 0.54
N TYR A 89 -6.90 4.34 1.30
CA TYR A 89 -6.23 3.11 0.88
C TYR A 89 -7.09 1.90 1.20
N ALA A 90 -6.96 0.85 0.39
CA ALA A 90 -7.47 -0.47 0.70
C ALA A 90 -6.32 -1.48 0.56
N VAL A 91 -6.39 -2.56 1.32
CA VAL A 91 -5.39 -3.62 1.32
C VAL A 91 -6.07 -4.95 1.01
N ALA A 92 -5.51 -5.68 0.06
CA ALA A 92 -5.83 -7.08 -0.17
C ALA A 92 -4.63 -7.93 0.25
N ILE A 93 -4.91 -9.10 0.83
CA ILE A 93 -3.90 -10.09 1.18
C ILE A 93 -4.23 -11.43 0.54
N VAL A 94 -3.19 -12.18 0.22
CA VAL A 94 -3.26 -13.58 -0.23
C VAL A 94 -2.35 -14.40 0.67
N HIS A 95 -2.83 -15.55 1.12
CA HIS A 95 -2.03 -16.62 1.68
C HIS A 95 -1.44 -17.43 0.52
N ASP A 96 -0.25 -17.04 0.09
CA ASP A 96 0.45 -17.61 -1.06
C ASP A 96 1.18 -18.90 -0.63
N GLU A 97 0.49 -20.04 -0.78
CA GLU A 97 1.01 -21.35 -0.39
C GLU A 97 1.88 -21.98 -1.48
N ASN A 98 1.68 -21.59 -2.75
CA ASN A 98 2.38 -22.13 -3.90
C ASN A 98 3.50 -21.21 -4.47
N GLY A 99 3.60 -19.97 -4.00
CA GLY A 99 4.69 -19.05 -4.34
C GLY A 99 4.48 -18.23 -5.62
N ASN A 100 3.29 -18.28 -6.22
CA ASN A 100 2.99 -17.53 -7.44
C ASN A 100 2.57 -16.07 -7.14
N ARG A 101 2.35 -15.74 -5.86
CA ARG A 101 1.96 -14.42 -5.34
C ARG A 101 0.59 -13.94 -5.81
N LYS A 102 -0.19 -14.75 -6.53
CA LYS A 102 -1.50 -14.43 -7.08
C LYS A 102 -2.58 -15.08 -6.24
N LEU A 103 -3.80 -14.53 -6.29
CA LEU A 103 -4.93 -15.23 -5.71
C LEU A 103 -5.42 -16.26 -6.71
N ASP A 104 -5.16 -17.54 -6.43
CA ASP A 104 -5.67 -18.61 -7.26
C ASP A 104 -7.15 -18.82 -7.03
N THR A 105 -7.90 -18.95 -8.13
CA THR A 105 -9.33 -19.19 -8.13
C THR A 105 -9.70 -20.45 -8.90
N ASP A 106 -10.89 -20.98 -8.65
CA ASP A 106 -11.51 -22.00 -9.51
C ASP A 106 -12.20 -21.38 -10.73
N PHE A 107 -12.86 -22.24 -11.53
CA PHE A 107 -13.58 -21.83 -12.73
C PHE A 107 -14.76 -20.88 -12.44
N PHE A 108 -15.25 -20.84 -11.19
CA PHE A 108 -16.29 -19.93 -10.72
C PHE A 108 -15.73 -18.66 -10.08
N GLY A 109 -14.40 -18.48 -10.06
CA GLY A 109 -13.75 -17.33 -9.44
C GLY A 109 -13.63 -17.43 -7.91
N ILE A 110 -13.91 -18.60 -7.33
CA ILE A 110 -13.83 -18.81 -5.88
C ILE A 110 -12.36 -18.99 -5.46
N PRO A 111 -11.87 -18.26 -4.45
CA PRO A 111 -10.52 -18.42 -3.91
C PRO A 111 -10.22 -19.86 -3.49
N LYS A 112 -9.09 -20.40 -3.96
CA LYS A 112 -8.55 -21.71 -3.56
C LYS A 112 -7.58 -21.65 -2.40
N GLU A 113 -7.03 -20.46 -2.16
CA GLU A 113 -6.11 -20.18 -1.07
C GLU A 113 -6.71 -19.15 -0.10
N GLY A 114 -6.05 -18.94 1.04
CA GLY A 114 -6.49 -17.94 1.99
C GLY A 114 -6.42 -16.53 1.39
N PHE A 115 -7.44 -15.72 1.66
CA PHE A 115 -7.50 -14.34 1.20
C PHE A 115 -8.00 -13.43 2.31
N GLY A 116 -7.84 -12.12 2.15
CA GLY A 116 -8.38 -11.15 3.10
C GLY A 116 -8.37 -9.75 2.53
N ILE A 117 -9.28 -8.91 3.02
CA ILE A 117 -9.48 -7.55 2.54
C ILE A 117 -9.63 -6.63 3.76
N SER A 118 -9.03 -5.44 3.70
CA SER A 118 -9.17 -4.42 4.74
C SER A 118 -10.64 -4.05 5.00
N ASN A 119 -10.93 -3.67 6.25
CA ASN A 119 -12.28 -3.55 6.83
C ASN A 119 -13.06 -4.88 6.96
N ASN A 120 -12.49 -6.02 6.54
CA ASN A 120 -13.07 -7.35 6.69
C ASN A 120 -14.54 -7.44 6.21
N PRO A 121 -14.85 -7.00 4.97
CA PRO A 121 -16.21 -7.09 4.44
C PRO A 121 -16.67 -8.55 4.31
N ILE A 122 -17.99 -8.74 4.26
CA ILE A 122 -18.60 -10.02 3.91
C ILE A 122 -18.34 -10.30 2.43
N VAL A 123 -17.77 -11.48 2.14
CA VAL A 123 -17.46 -11.98 0.80
C VAL A 123 -18.20 -13.30 0.61
N SER A 124 -19.39 -13.24 0.01
CA SER A 124 -20.23 -14.41 -0.28
C SER A 124 -20.58 -14.45 -1.76
N ILE A 125 -21.25 -15.51 -2.21
CA ILE A 125 -21.77 -15.61 -3.58
C ILE A 125 -22.74 -14.45 -3.89
N GLN A 126 -23.47 -13.96 -2.89
CA GLN A 126 -24.44 -12.88 -3.04
C GLN A 126 -23.78 -11.50 -3.09
N THR A 127 -22.73 -11.27 -2.29
CA THR A 127 -22.04 -9.97 -2.24
C THR A 127 -20.93 -9.83 -3.27
N GLY A 128 -20.38 -10.94 -3.74
CA GLY A 128 -19.30 -10.99 -4.71
C GLY A 128 -18.01 -10.31 -4.22
N THR A 129 -17.26 -9.76 -5.17
CA THR A 129 -16.00 -9.06 -4.88
C THR A 129 -16.28 -7.70 -4.21
N PRO A 130 -15.70 -7.41 -3.03
CA PRO A 130 -15.92 -6.14 -2.35
C PRO A 130 -15.41 -4.93 -3.14
N ALA A 131 -16.21 -3.86 -3.16
CA ALA A 131 -15.80 -2.58 -3.72
C ALA A 131 -14.68 -1.93 -2.88
N PHE A 132 -13.83 -1.13 -3.53
CA PHE A 132 -12.79 -0.34 -2.86
C PHE A 132 -13.39 0.56 -1.78
N SER A 133 -14.51 1.22 -2.05
CA SER A 133 -15.18 2.11 -1.09
C SER A 133 -15.54 1.41 0.24
N LYS A 134 -16.01 0.16 0.19
CA LYS A 134 -16.32 -0.65 1.38
C LYS A 134 -15.07 -1.14 2.13
N SER A 135 -13.98 -1.29 1.40
CA SER A 135 -12.72 -1.87 1.90
C SER A 135 -11.68 -0.82 2.29
N SER A 136 -11.90 0.44 1.92
CA SER A 136 -10.94 1.52 2.09
C SER A 136 -11.01 2.16 3.48
N PHE A 137 -9.87 2.73 3.90
CA PHE A 137 -9.72 3.49 5.13
C PHE A 137 -8.79 4.68 4.90
N THR A 138 -8.89 5.69 5.75
CA THR A 138 -8.08 6.90 5.66
C THR A 138 -6.75 6.73 6.40
N VAL A 139 -5.66 7.10 5.74
CA VAL A 139 -4.32 7.19 6.35
C VAL A 139 -3.89 8.66 6.28
N THR A 140 -3.83 9.33 7.42
CA THR A 140 -3.32 10.73 7.55
C THR A 140 -2.12 10.84 8.49
N LYS A 141 -1.84 9.76 9.23
CA LYS A 141 -0.73 9.59 10.16
C LYS A 141 -0.34 8.10 10.17
N SER A 142 0.59 7.71 11.03
CA SER A 142 0.88 6.29 11.26
C SER A 142 -0.39 5.54 11.66
N THR A 143 -0.80 4.58 10.86
CA THR A 143 -2.05 3.82 10.99
C THR A 143 -1.74 2.33 11.04
N SER A 144 -2.49 1.59 11.87
CA SER A 144 -2.47 0.13 11.90
C SER A 144 -3.85 -0.43 11.59
N VAL A 145 -3.94 -1.43 10.72
CA VAL A 145 -5.19 -2.11 10.37
C VAL A 145 -5.07 -3.62 10.58
N ASN A 146 -6.18 -4.26 10.95
CA ASN A 146 -6.26 -5.70 11.12
C ASN A 146 -7.08 -6.33 10.00
N ILE A 147 -6.55 -7.40 9.40
CA ILE A 147 -7.22 -8.20 8.37
C ILE A 147 -7.30 -9.64 8.88
N SER A 148 -8.50 -10.22 8.79
CA SER A 148 -8.73 -11.63 9.10
C SER A 148 -8.66 -12.45 7.82
N VAL A 149 -7.86 -13.52 7.83
CA VAL A 149 -7.80 -14.45 6.71
C VAL A 149 -9.10 -15.26 6.62
N LYS A 150 -9.67 -15.32 5.43
CA LYS A 150 -10.77 -16.20 5.03
C LYS A 150 -10.22 -17.32 4.17
N TYR A 151 -10.70 -18.54 4.38
CA TYR A 151 -10.35 -19.74 3.58
C TYR A 151 -11.56 -20.32 2.84
N SER A 152 -12.68 -19.61 2.91
CA SER A 152 -13.92 -19.90 2.23
C SER A 152 -14.68 -18.58 2.09
N LEU A 153 -15.68 -18.59 1.22
CA LEU A 153 -16.68 -17.53 1.22
C LEU A 153 -17.46 -17.53 2.53
N ASP A 154 -17.97 -16.37 2.90
CA ASP A 154 -18.95 -16.23 3.96
C ASP A 154 -20.27 -16.90 3.56
N PRO A 155 -21.00 -17.47 4.54
CA PRO A 155 -22.29 -18.12 4.30
C PRO A 155 -23.35 -17.16 3.75
#